data_AF-A0A894TLY5-F1
#
_entry.id   AF-A0A894TLY5-F1
#
_cell.length_a   1.000
_cell.length_b   1.000
_cell.length_c   1.000
_cell.angle_alpha   90.00
_cell.angle_beta   90.00
_cell.angle_gamma   90.00
#
_symmetry.space_group_name_H-M   'P 1'
#
loop_
_entity.id
_entity.type
_entity.pdbx_description
1 polymer ?
#
loop_
_entity_poly.entity_id
_entity_poly.type
_entity_poly.pdbx_seq_one_letter_code
_entity_poly.pdbx_strand_id
1 'polypeptide(L)'
;MDGPTIAASQPIVGISSVDIDGHKKCSRNYEKWTADLHRILCMQGGDDDGSYARNSEAPASAIDLSKPFLVEAINRMKLFRGESSLRIADLGCATGINTLSAVDFLVENLEKRYSNESVKKPEFEAFFSDLPSNDFNTLFRSLPPMNIKGLHQHTRSSINSRRYYAAGVPGSFYDRLFSTGKLHVAISLSALHWMSKIPVAVVDKNSKAWNQGRAWIDSARKEVVEAYAEQSEQDLKAFLHCRAEEMISGGLLYILMAGRPDAEHPEHQLGDPDSRAKHPFTNSMDEAWDDLVTEGLIDEETRDSFNIPAYMRSIEEVRRAFNQCNAFDIGRIEFQRVPEHSKEKQEEWIRDPLSYGRTKANLVRATLKPMIEAHLGSSKLSEEMFKRFETRAAADTKMLHKTCYYGIIVVFAIRKLDFYCNPLHHQYQMSYAQRFVDLQRNRHDPLGDIIVLNFSNANPKRSVASSDDVMTRFAEE
;
A
#
# COMPACT_ATOMS: atom_id res chain seq x y z
N MET A 1 -14.41 22.09 51.72
CA MET A 1 -13.20 22.87 51.40
C MET A 1 -12.09 21.88 51.10
N ASP A 2 -11.41 22.15 49.99
CA ASP A 2 -10.10 21.64 49.56
C ASP A 2 -10.02 20.19 49.05
N GLY A 3 -10.31 20.03 47.76
CA GLY A 3 -9.77 18.96 46.93
C GLY A 3 -8.36 19.30 46.42
N PRO A 4 -7.56 18.30 46.01
CA PRO A 4 -6.16 18.51 45.67
C PRO A 4 -5.98 19.18 44.31
N THR A 5 -5.05 20.13 44.29
CA THR A 5 -4.67 21.03 43.20
C THR A 5 -4.10 20.25 41.99
N ILE A 6 -4.65 20.52 40.81
CA ILE A 6 -4.13 20.05 39.51
C ILE A 6 -2.85 20.83 39.20
N ALA A 7 -1.72 20.14 39.08
CA ALA A 7 -0.47 20.70 38.58
C ALA A 7 -0.60 21.03 37.09
N ALA A 8 -0.52 22.32 36.76
CA ALA A 8 -0.43 22.80 35.39
C ALA A 8 0.92 22.42 34.78
N SER A 9 0.91 21.69 33.67
CA SER A 9 2.08 21.43 32.83
C SER A 9 2.54 22.73 32.18
N GLN A 10 3.78 23.15 32.48
CA GLN A 10 4.42 24.32 31.89
C GLN A 10 4.71 24.12 30.39
N PRO A 11 4.71 25.19 29.58
CA PRO A 11 5.05 25.12 28.15
C PRO A 11 6.56 24.91 27.96
N ILE A 12 6.90 24.06 26.97
CA ILE A 12 8.26 23.78 26.54
C ILE A 12 8.84 25.06 25.91
N VAL A 13 9.77 25.70 26.62
CA VAL A 13 10.55 26.85 26.13
C VAL A 13 11.57 26.33 25.11
N GLY A 14 11.50 26.85 23.88
CA GLY A 14 12.48 26.59 22.83
C GLY A 14 13.86 27.11 23.24
N ILE A 15 14.85 26.22 23.24
CA ILE A 15 16.25 26.59 23.41
C ILE A 15 16.78 26.98 22.02
N SER A 16 16.95 28.27 21.78
CA SER A 16 17.76 28.79 20.68
C SER A 16 19.20 28.89 21.15
N SER A 17 20.09 28.01 20.69
CA SER A 17 21.54 28.28 20.76
C SER A 17 21.89 29.24 19.62
N VAL A 18 22.45 30.38 19.97
CA VAL A 18 23.03 31.36 19.05
C VAL A 18 24.55 31.20 19.16
N ASP A 19 25.20 30.77 18.08
CA ASP A 19 26.66 30.84 17.96
C ASP A 19 27.11 32.21 17.46
N ILE A 20 28.27 32.63 17.95
CA ILE A 20 28.94 33.90 17.68
C ILE A 20 29.61 33.81 16.30
N ASP A 21 28.83 33.96 15.25
CA ASP A 21 29.21 34.52 13.95
C ASP A 21 27.96 34.59 13.09
N GLY A 22 27.58 35.80 12.68
CA GLY A 22 26.26 36.17 12.13
C GLY A 22 25.86 35.61 10.77
N HIS A 23 26.10 34.32 10.51
CA HIS A 23 25.61 33.60 9.35
C HIS A 23 24.56 32.56 9.77
N LYS A 24 23.28 32.89 9.56
CA LYS A 24 22.20 31.87 9.57
C LYS A 24 22.41 30.92 8.38
N LYS A 25 23.19 29.86 8.56
CA LYS A 25 23.12 28.69 7.68
C LYS A 25 21.77 28.02 7.94
N CYS A 26 20.88 28.11 6.96
CA CYS A 26 19.63 27.37 6.92
C CYS A 26 19.94 25.89 6.62
N SER A 27 20.56 25.15 7.54
CA SER A 27 20.68 23.69 7.43
C SER A 27 19.40 23.01 7.91
N ARG A 28 18.22 23.52 7.49
CA ARG A 28 16.93 23.18 8.08
C ARG A 28 16.35 21.90 7.46
N ASN A 29 16.00 20.94 8.33
CA ASN A 29 14.91 19.97 8.19
C ASN A 29 14.91 18.85 7.12
N TYR A 30 15.82 18.79 6.14
CA TYR A 30 15.75 17.76 5.08
C TYR A 30 15.80 16.31 5.60
N GLU A 31 16.72 16.02 6.52
CA GLU A 31 16.85 14.71 7.16
C GLU A 31 15.64 14.36 8.03
N LYS A 32 14.87 15.36 8.47
CA LYS A 32 13.77 15.17 9.42
C LYS A 32 12.44 14.85 8.76
N TRP A 33 12.13 15.42 7.58
CA TRP A 33 10.84 15.18 6.93
C TRP A 33 10.85 13.93 6.03
N THR A 34 11.99 13.60 5.41
CA THR A 34 12.15 12.39 4.58
C THR A 34 12.23 11.10 5.40
N ALA A 35 12.72 11.17 6.66
CA ALA A 35 12.90 10.02 7.54
C ALA A 35 11.65 9.64 8.37
N ASP A 36 10.72 10.58 8.58
CA ASP A 36 9.52 10.40 9.44
C ASP A 36 8.23 10.35 8.59
N LEU A 37 8.24 9.74 7.39
CA LEU A 37 7.05 9.65 6.54
C LEU A 37 5.85 9.05 7.29
N HIS A 38 6.05 8.08 8.19
CA HIS A 38 4.95 7.50 8.99
C HIS A 38 4.23 8.48 9.92
N ARG A 39 4.79 9.68 10.15
CA ARG A 39 4.17 10.76 10.94
C ARG A 39 3.49 11.83 10.12
N ILE A 40 3.72 11.87 8.80
CA ILE A 40 3.24 12.95 7.93
C ILE A 40 2.46 12.45 6.71
N LEU A 41 2.77 11.26 6.21
CA LEU A 41 2.07 10.65 5.09
C LEU A 41 0.74 10.11 5.59
N CYS A 42 -0.34 10.78 5.25
CA CYS A 42 -1.71 10.31 5.40
C CYS A 42 -2.60 11.08 4.43
N MET A 43 -3.80 10.55 4.20
CA MET A 43 -4.83 11.27 3.46
C MET A 43 -5.38 12.41 4.32
N GLN A 44 -5.81 13.51 3.70
CA GLN A 44 -6.41 14.64 4.40
C GLN A 44 -7.67 14.19 5.15
N GLY A 45 -7.60 14.21 6.48
CA GLY A 45 -8.73 13.90 7.36
C GLY A 45 -9.85 14.95 7.33
N GLY A 46 -10.94 14.64 8.01
CA GLY A 46 -12.14 15.48 8.07
C GLY A 46 -13.18 15.19 6.98
N ASP A 47 -14.15 16.11 6.85
CA ASP A 47 -15.27 16.07 5.90
C ASP A 47 -15.49 17.45 5.23
N ASP A 48 -14.43 18.24 5.10
CA ASP A 48 -14.47 19.46 4.30
C ASP A 48 -14.27 19.16 2.80
N ASP A 49 -14.44 20.16 1.94
CA ASP A 49 -14.35 19.99 0.50
C ASP A 49 -12.97 19.56 -0.01
N GLY A 50 -11.91 19.74 0.79
CA GLY A 50 -10.55 19.29 0.49
C GLY A 50 -10.18 17.94 1.13
N SER A 51 -11.08 17.38 1.94
CA SER A 51 -10.86 16.10 2.62
C SER A 51 -10.85 14.92 1.66
N TYR A 52 -10.17 13.85 2.06
CA TYR A 52 -10.15 12.60 1.29
C TYR A 52 -11.52 11.96 1.17
N ALA A 53 -12.35 12.04 2.22
CA ALA A 53 -13.71 11.50 2.21
C ALA A 53 -14.58 12.05 1.06
N ARG A 54 -14.33 13.30 0.62
CA ARG A 54 -15.05 13.94 -0.49
C ARG A 54 -14.36 13.87 -1.85
N ASN A 55 -13.12 13.39 -1.90
CA ASN A 55 -12.29 13.40 -3.10
C ASN A 55 -11.68 12.02 -3.45
N SER A 56 -12.25 10.94 -2.91
CA SER A 56 -11.77 9.56 -3.09
C SER A 56 -12.58 8.73 -4.12
N GLU A 57 -13.14 9.36 -5.16
CA GLU A 57 -13.97 8.70 -6.18
C GLU A 57 -13.17 7.70 -7.05
N ALA A 58 -11.96 8.08 -7.45
CA ALA A 58 -11.09 7.22 -8.26
C ALA A 58 -10.74 5.89 -7.56
N PRO A 59 -10.24 5.87 -6.30
CA PRO A 59 -10.02 4.62 -5.59
C PRO A 59 -11.33 3.86 -5.31
N ALA A 60 -12.45 4.55 -5.06
CA ALA A 60 -13.76 3.89 -4.90
C ALA A 60 -14.17 3.12 -6.17
N SER A 61 -14.02 3.75 -7.33
CA SER A 61 -14.32 3.14 -8.64
C SER A 61 -13.42 1.93 -8.93
N ALA A 62 -12.13 2.03 -8.61
CA ALA A 62 -11.20 0.91 -8.75
C ALA A 62 -11.59 -0.28 -7.84
N ILE A 63 -11.94 0.00 -6.57
CA ILE A 63 -12.41 -1.03 -5.63
C ILE A 63 -13.68 -1.70 -6.18
N ASP A 64 -14.65 -0.92 -6.65
CA ASP A 64 -15.91 -1.44 -7.19
C ASP A 64 -15.70 -2.35 -8.42
N LEU A 65 -14.85 -1.94 -9.35
CA LEU A 65 -14.49 -2.76 -10.53
C LEU A 65 -13.77 -4.05 -10.14
N SER A 66 -13.06 -4.05 -9.01
CA SER A 66 -12.31 -5.20 -8.51
C SER A 66 -13.16 -6.21 -7.71
N LYS A 67 -14.39 -5.85 -7.30
CA LYS A 67 -15.28 -6.71 -6.50
C LYS A 67 -15.47 -8.13 -7.05
N PRO A 68 -15.63 -8.36 -8.37
CA PRO A 68 -15.71 -9.73 -8.90
C PRO A 68 -14.46 -10.57 -8.61
N PHE A 69 -13.27 -9.95 -8.66
CA PHE A 69 -12.01 -10.62 -8.32
C PHE A 69 -11.93 -10.95 -6.83
N LEU A 70 -12.45 -10.06 -5.97
CA LEU A 70 -12.53 -10.32 -4.54
C LEU A 70 -13.46 -11.51 -4.25
N VAL A 71 -14.61 -11.60 -4.91
CA VAL A 71 -15.53 -12.75 -4.81
C VAL A 71 -14.89 -14.04 -5.33
N GLU A 72 -14.08 -13.98 -6.37
CA GLU A 72 -13.28 -15.12 -6.82
C GLU A 72 -12.28 -15.55 -5.74
N ALA A 73 -11.58 -14.60 -5.14
CA ALA A 73 -10.53 -14.82 -4.14
C ALA A 73 -11.08 -15.41 -2.81
N ILE A 74 -12.04 -14.71 -2.18
CA ILE A 74 -13.38 -15.26 -1.92
C ILE A 74 -13.47 -16.79 -1.85
N ASN A 75 -13.85 -17.37 -2.97
CA ASN A 75 -14.16 -18.78 -3.13
C ASN A 75 -12.92 -19.70 -3.17
N ARG A 76 -11.71 -19.15 -3.37
CA ARG A 76 -10.46 -19.93 -3.44
C ARG A 76 -9.75 -20.09 -2.10
N MET A 77 -9.98 -19.20 -1.13
CA MET A 77 -9.35 -19.33 0.18
C MET A 77 -9.86 -20.56 0.94
N LYS A 78 -9.15 -20.98 1.98
CA LYS A 78 -9.59 -22.05 2.88
C LYS A 78 -10.79 -21.58 3.72
N LEU A 79 -11.79 -22.43 3.90
CA LEU A 79 -12.78 -22.25 4.99
C LEU A 79 -12.21 -22.81 6.30
N PHE A 80 -12.14 -21.95 7.31
CA PHE A 80 -11.57 -22.27 8.62
C PHE A 80 -12.65 -22.85 9.54
N ARG A 81 -12.92 -24.15 9.35
CA ARG A 81 -13.94 -24.89 10.11
C ARG A 81 -13.51 -25.02 11.58
N GLY A 82 -14.39 -24.63 12.49
CA GLY A 82 -14.17 -24.77 13.94
C GLY A 82 -13.50 -23.56 14.61
N GLU A 83 -13.01 -22.59 13.85
CA GLU A 83 -12.53 -21.31 14.40
C GLU A 83 -13.70 -20.50 14.98
N SER A 84 -13.50 -19.90 16.15
CA SER A 84 -14.49 -19.01 16.76
C SER A 84 -14.60 -17.68 16.03
N SER A 85 -13.50 -17.20 15.45
CA SER A 85 -13.39 -15.87 14.85
C SER A 85 -12.47 -15.85 13.63
N LEU A 86 -12.83 -15.07 12.61
CA LEU A 86 -11.96 -14.72 11.49
C LEU A 86 -11.44 -13.30 11.63
N ARG A 87 -10.12 -13.15 11.50
CA ARG A 87 -9.45 -11.85 11.50
C ARG A 87 -9.23 -11.36 10.08
N ILE A 88 -9.75 -10.18 9.79
CA ILE A 88 -9.67 -9.48 8.53
C ILE A 88 -8.88 -8.20 8.79
N ALA A 89 -7.89 -7.87 7.97
CA ALA A 89 -7.22 -6.58 8.03
C ALA A 89 -7.35 -5.84 6.71
N ASP A 90 -7.70 -4.56 6.76
CA ASP A 90 -7.51 -3.61 5.67
C ASP A 90 -6.24 -2.78 5.94
N LEU A 91 -5.28 -2.86 5.02
CA LEU A 91 -3.93 -2.31 5.16
C LEU A 91 -3.80 -1.07 4.27
N GLY A 92 -3.79 0.11 4.91
CA GLY A 92 -3.90 1.42 4.27
C GLY A 92 -5.36 1.87 4.13
N CYS A 93 -6.09 1.90 5.24
CA CYS A 93 -7.55 2.12 5.25
C CYS A 93 -7.98 3.59 5.06
N ALA A 94 -7.07 4.55 5.24
CA ALA A 94 -7.34 5.97 5.32
C ALA A 94 -8.48 6.30 6.31
N THR A 95 -9.34 7.27 5.97
CA THR A 95 -10.30 7.91 6.89
C THR A 95 -11.77 7.71 6.48
N GLY A 96 -12.03 6.96 5.40
CA GLY A 96 -13.24 7.13 4.60
C GLY A 96 -14.20 5.95 4.53
N ILE A 97 -15.28 6.15 3.77
CA ILE A 97 -16.34 5.15 3.51
C ILE A 97 -15.87 3.97 2.66
N ASN A 98 -14.81 4.16 1.87
CA ASN A 98 -14.27 3.14 0.96
C ASN A 98 -13.83 1.89 1.72
N THR A 99 -13.07 2.05 2.82
CA THR A 99 -12.62 0.92 3.64
C THR A 99 -13.80 0.19 4.30
N LEU A 100 -14.76 0.95 4.85
CA LEU A 100 -15.94 0.39 5.52
C LEU A 100 -16.79 -0.43 4.54
N SER A 101 -17.07 0.13 3.35
CA SER A 101 -17.81 -0.53 2.28
C SER A 101 -17.10 -1.80 1.78
N ALA A 102 -15.78 -1.75 1.62
CA ALA A 102 -14.99 -2.90 1.19
C ALA A 102 -15.01 -4.04 2.23
N VAL A 103 -14.83 -3.72 3.51
CA VAL A 103 -14.90 -4.71 4.60
C VAL A 103 -16.31 -5.27 4.76
N ASP A 104 -17.36 -4.44 4.65
CA ASP A 104 -18.75 -4.91 4.68
C ASP A 104 -19.05 -5.88 3.53
N PHE A 105 -18.59 -5.56 2.31
CA PHE A 105 -18.73 -6.42 1.15
C PHE A 105 -17.97 -7.74 1.31
N LEU A 106 -16.74 -7.69 1.83
CA LEU A 106 -15.92 -8.86 2.12
C LEU A 106 -16.61 -9.78 3.14
N VAL A 107 -17.05 -9.22 4.27
CA VAL A 107 -17.75 -9.96 5.32
C VAL A 107 -19.03 -10.58 4.77
N GLU A 108 -19.84 -9.83 4.01
CA GLU A 108 -21.07 -10.37 3.41
C GLU A 108 -20.81 -11.63 2.56
N ASN A 109 -19.78 -11.58 1.72
CA ASN A 109 -19.45 -12.69 0.82
C ASN A 109 -18.86 -13.87 1.59
N LEU A 110 -18.09 -13.62 2.65
CA LEU A 110 -17.67 -14.69 3.57
C LEU A 110 -18.88 -15.34 4.25
N GLU A 111 -19.82 -14.57 4.80
CA GLU A 111 -21.04 -15.10 5.42
C GLU A 111 -21.85 -15.98 4.46
N LYS A 112 -22.03 -15.51 3.23
CA LYS A 112 -22.68 -16.26 2.15
C LYS A 112 -21.96 -17.57 1.89
N ARG A 113 -20.62 -17.55 1.79
CA ARG A 113 -19.82 -18.74 1.55
C ARG A 113 -19.92 -19.76 2.69
N TYR A 114 -19.79 -19.33 3.95
CA TYR A 114 -19.95 -20.22 5.11
C TYR A 114 -21.34 -20.86 5.15
N SER A 115 -22.38 -20.07 4.84
CA SER A 115 -23.77 -20.55 4.79
C SER A 115 -23.98 -21.58 3.67
N ASN A 116 -23.50 -21.30 2.46
CA ASN A 116 -23.63 -22.19 1.30
C ASN A 116 -22.92 -23.53 1.50
N GLU A 117 -21.78 -23.54 2.17
CA GLU A 117 -21.04 -24.78 2.48
C GLU A 117 -21.53 -25.49 3.77
N SER A 118 -22.67 -25.04 4.34
CA SER A 118 -23.25 -25.56 5.59
C SER A 118 -22.26 -25.61 6.75
N VAL A 119 -21.36 -24.62 6.81
CA VAL A 119 -20.35 -24.48 7.86
C VAL A 119 -20.85 -23.51 8.91
N LYS A 120 -20.62 -23.81 10.19
CA LYS A 120 -20.88 -22.85 11.26
C LYS A 120 -20.09 -21.56 11.01
N LYS A 121 -20.82 -20.46 10.90
CA LYS A 121 -20.25 -19.12 10.69
C LYS A 121 -19.43 -18.69 11.92
N PRO A 122 -18.19 -18.21 11.75
CA PRO A 122 -17.40 -17.61 12.83
C PRO A 122 -17.85 -16.17 13.10
N GLU A 123 -17.38 -15.59 14.20
CA GLU A 123 -17.40 -14.14 14.39
C GLU A 123 -16.38 -13.48 13.45
N PHE A 124 -16.59 -12.20 13.11
CA PHE A 124 -15.65 -11.44 12.27
C PHE A 124 -15.01 -10.32 13.08
N GLU A 125 -13.68 -10.26 13.06
CA GLU A 125 -12.87 -9.19 13.64
C GLU A 125 -12.19 -8.44 12.48
N ALA A 126 -12.58 -7.19 12.25
CA ALA A 126 -11.99 -6.32 11.24
C ALA A 126 -11.00 -5.34 11.88
N PHE A 127 -9.78 -5.35 11.36
CA PHE A 127 -8.70 -4.48 11.76
C PHE A 127 -8.44 -3.46 10.65
N PHE A 128 -8.60 -2.19 10.97
CA PHE A 128 -8.34 -1.08 10.07
C PHE A 128 -6.94 -0.54 10.37
N SER A 129 -5.99 -0.78 9.47
CA SER A 129 -4.59 -0.38 9.68
C SER A 129 -4.21 0.74 8.74
N ASP A 130 -3.51 1.71 9.29
CA ASP A 130 -2.90 2.82 8.56
C ASP A 130 -1.72 3.37 9.38
N LEU A 131 -0.99 4.31 8.83
CA LEU A 131 0.10 4.99 9.52
C LEU A 131 -0.43 5.74 10.76
N PRO A 132 0.41 5.94 11.80
CA PRO A 132 0.02 6.68 13.01
C PRO A 132 -0.50 8.11 12.76
N SER A 133 -0.12 8.71 11.63
CA SER A 133 -0.58 10.01 11.14
C SER A 133 -2.03 10.04 10.67
N ASN A 134 -2.66 8.89 10.43
CA ASN A 134 -4.01 8.80 9.91
C ASN A 134 -5.06 9.31 10.92
N ASP A 135 -6.15 9.91 10.41
CA ASP A 135 -7.27 10.37 11.23
C ASP A 135 -8.22 9.21 11.57
N PHE A 136 -7.77 8.34 12.49
CA PHE A 136 -8.58 7.26 13.05
C PHE A 136 -9.84 7.78 13.77
N ASN A 137 -9.83 9.01 14.28
CA ASN A 137 -11.01 9.57 14.95
C ASN A 137 -12.17 9.75 13.98
N THR A 138 -11.90 10.23 12.77
CA THR A 138 -12.91 10.32 11.71
C THR A 138 -13.38 8.93 11.27
N LEU A 139 -12.45 7.98 11.08
CA LEU A 139 -12.83 6.59 10.77
C LEU A 139 -13.74 5.98 11.83
N PHE A 140 -13.41 6.12 13.12
CA PHE A 140 -14.19 5.55 14.21
C PHE A 140 -15.56 6.18 14.37
N ARG A 141 -15.70 7.49 14.10
CA ARG A 141 -17.01 8.17 14.08
C ARG A 141 -17.90 7.69 12.94
N SER A 142 -17.29 7.26 11.83
CA SER A 142 -18.01 6.75 10.65
C SER A 142 -18.42 5.27 10.75
N LEU A 143 -17.97 4.53 11.77
CA LEU A 143 -18.31 3.12 11.93
C LEU A 143 -19.83 2.93 12.17
N PRO A 144 -20.51 2.07 11.39
CA PRO A 144 -21.91 1.75 11.65
C PRO A 144 -22.11 1.08 13.02
N PRO A 145 -23.29 1.22 13.65
CA PRO A 145 -23.61 0.49 14.87
C PRO A 145 -23.56 -1.03 14.61
N MET A 146 -23.18 -1.79 15.63
CA MET A 146 -23.13 -3.25 15.53
C MET A 146 -24.53 -3.83 15.38
N ASN A 147 -24.69 -4.81 14.47
CA ASN A 147 -25.94 -5.54 14.32
C ASN A 147 -26.18 -6.47 15.53
N ILE A 148 -26.81 -5.93 16.58
CA ILE A 148 -27.21 -6.69 17.76
C ILE A 148 -28.61 -7.23 17.52
N LYS A 149 -28.73 -8.55 17.31
CA LYS A 149 -30.03 -9.23 17.22
C LYS A 149 -30.83 -8.95 18.50
N GLY A 150 -31.99 -8.28 18.35
CA GLY A 150 -32.95 -8.02 19.42
C GLY A 150 -33.11 -6.55 19.82
N LEU A 151 -32.23 -5.63 19.40
CA LEU A 151 -32.32 -4.21 19.82
C LEU A 151 -32.99 -3.28 18.79
N HIS A 152 -33.01 -3.66 17.50
CA HIS A 152 -33.47 -2.80 16.40
C HIS A 152 -34.59 -3.42 15.55
N GLN A 153 -35.49 -4.20 16.15
CA GLN A 153 -36.62 -4.81 15.42
C GLN A 153 -37.63 -3.80 14.84
N HIS A 154 -37.58 -2.52 15.24
CA HIS A 154 -38.55 -1.50 14.83
C HIS A 154 -38.04 -0.45 13.85
N THR A 155 -36.77 -0.48 13.45
CA THR A 155 -36.25 0.41 12.39
C THR A 155 -35.98 -0.39 11.12
N ARG A 156 -36.77 -0.11 10.07
CA ARG A 156 -36.78 -0.78 8.74
C ARG A 156 -35.49 -0.61 7.91
N SER A 157 -34.30 -0.57 8.50
CA SER A 157 -33.05 -0.54 7.75
C SER A 157 -32.01 -1.48 8.36
N SER A 158 -32.10 -2.77 8.03
CA SER A 158 -30.99 -3.72 8.16
C SER A 158 -29.75 -3.36 7.31
N ILE A 159 -29.81 -2.23 6.60
CA ILE A 159 -28.83 -1.76 5.61
C ILE A 159 -27.66 -1.01 6.27
N ASN A 160 -27.79 -0.53 7.52
CA ASN A 160 -26.80 0.35 8.16
C ASN A 160 -26.19 -0.24 9.44
N SER A 161 -26.09 -1.57 9.57
CA SER A 161 -25.47 -2.20 10.75
C SER A 161 -24.30 -3.09 10.37
N ARG A 162 -23.15 -2.88 11.01
CA ARG A 162 -21.95 -3.71 10.77
C ARG A 162 -22.09 -5.08 11.40
N ARG A 163 -21.42 -6.07 10.81
CA ARG A 163 -21.47 -7.49 11.20
C ARG A 163 -20.13 -8.02 11.75
N TYR A 164 -19.25 -7.11 12.11
CA TYR A 164 -17.90 -7.39 12.59
C TYR A 164 -17.56 -6.51 13.80
N TYR A 165 -16.74 -7.03 14.70
CA TYR A 165 -16.02 -6.23 15.67
C TYR A 165 -14.93 -5.44 14.95
N ALA A 166 -14.64 -4.20 15.37
CA ALA A 166 -13.67 -3.35 14.69
C ALA A 166 -12.58 -2.89 15.66
N ALA A 167 -11.35 -2.80 15.16
CA ALA A 167 -10.22 -2.19 15.86
C ALA A 167 -9.36 -1.40 14.86
N GLY A 168 -8.72 -0.32 15.33
CA GLY A 168 -7.67 0.37 14.57
C GLY A 168 -6.29 -0.16 14.91
N VAL A 169 -5.38 -0.22 13.92
CA VAL A 169 -4.00 -0.71 14.08
C VAL A 169 -3.03 0.31 13.48
N PRO A 170 -2.51 1.27 14.28
CA PRO A 170 -1.59 2.28 13.81
C PRO A 170 -0.19 1.68 13.59
N GLY A 171 0.34 1.80 12.38
CA GLY A 171 1.68 1.33 12.03
C GLY A 171 1.90 1.22 10.53
N SER A 172 3.16 1.10 10.13
CA SER A 172 3.51 0.82 8.74
C SER A 172 3.20 -0.63 8.40
N PHE A 173 2.47 -0.87 7.31
CA PHE A 173 2.30 -2.23 6.80
C PHE A 173 3.58 -2.79 6.15
N TYR A 174 4.66 -2.02 6.05
CA TYR A 174 5.98 -2.55 5.73
C TYR A 174 6.65 -3.23 6.93
N ASP A 175 6.05 -3.13 8.12
CA ASP A 175 6.47 -3.79 9.34
C ASP A 175 5.44 -4.83 9.83
N ARG A 176 5.79 -5.53 10.92
CA ARG A 176 4.88 -6.42 11.65
C ARG A 176 3.81 -5.60 12.39
N LEU A 177 2.55 -5.88 12.10
CA LEU A 177 1.35 -5.29 12.70
C LEU A 177 0.54 -6.30 13.53
N PHE A 178 0.66 -7.59 13.19
CA PHE A 178 -0.16 -8.65 13.78
C PHE A 178 0.70 -9.77 14.39
N SER A 179 0.09 -10.55 15.26
CA SER A 179 0.71 -11.78 15.79
C SER A 179 0.80 -12.86 14.71
N THR A 180 1.83 -13.70 14.81
CA THR A 180 2.15 -14.74 13.83
C THR A 180 0.99 -15.72 13.66
N GLY A 181 0.62 -16.01 12.40
CA GLY A 181 -0.39 -17.00 12.03
C GLY A 181 -1.81 -16.69 12.52
N LYS A 182 -2.17 -15.43 12.75
CA LYS A 182 -3.50 -15.03 13.25
C LYS A 182 -4.39 -14.35 12.22
N LEU A 183 -3.82 -13.81 11.15
CA LEU A 183 -4.58 -13.07 10.14
C LEU A 183 -5.14 -14.02 9.07
N HIS A 184 -6.46 -14.00 8.86
CA HIS A 184 -7.12 -14.92 7.93
C HIS A 184 -7.31 -14.30 6.55
N VAL A 185 -7.62 -13.00 6.52
CA VAL A 185 -7.73 -12.21 5.30
C VAL A 185 -6.97 -10.90 5.49
N ALA A 186 -6.09 -10.57 4.55
CA ALA A 186 -5.46 -9.27 4.43
C ALA A 186 -5.89 -8.66 3.09
N ILE A 187 -6.47 -7.46 3.14
CA ILE A 187 -6.73 -6.66 1.95
C ILE A 187 -5.87 -5.40 1.99
N SER A 188 -5.42 -4.91 0.84
CA SER A 188 -4.82 -3.58 0.70
C SER A 188 -5.39 -2.96 -0.57
N LEU A 189 -6.06 -1.81 -0.43
CA LEU A 189 -6.86 -1.21 -1.49
C LEU A 189 -6.36 0.20 -1.80
N SER A 190 -5.56 0.32 -2.85
CA SER A 190 -4.93 1.58 -3.30
C SER A 190 -3.93 2.18 -2.31
N ALA A 191 -3.15 1.35 -1.61
CA ALA A 191 -2.13 1.83 -0.66
C ALA A 191 -0.69 1.42 -1.01
N LEU A 192 -0.48 0.26 -1.62
CA LEU A 192 0.87 -0.31 -1.79
C LEU A 192 1.77 0.41 -2.81
N HIS A 193 1.26 1.39 -3.56
CA HIS A 193 2.09 2.24 -4.43
C HIS A 193 2.85 3.33 -3.65
N TRP A 194 2.44 3.63 -2.41
CA TRP A 194 3.16 4.51 -1.49
C TRP A 194 4.38 3.79 -0.92
N MET A 195 5.54 4.42 -1.01
CA MET A 195 6.80 3.89 -0.50
C MET A 195 7.00 4.21 0.98
N SER A 196 7.83 3.41 1.66
CA SER A 196 8.16 3.60 3.08
C SER A 196 8.99 4.85 3.35
N LYS A 197 9.80 5.28 2.39
CA LYS A 197 10.67 6.46 2.46
C LYS A 197 10.98 7.01 1.07
N ILE A 198 11.41 8.27 1.03
CA ILE A 198 12.00 8.89 -0.15
C ILE A 198 13.49 8.48 -0.21
N PRO A 199 14.00 7.95 -1.33
CA PRO A 199 15.42 7.59 -1.42
C PRO A 199 16.33 8.80 -1.16
N VAL A 200 17.31 8.67 -0.26
CA VAL A 200 18.23 9.78 0.09
C VAL A 200 18.96 10.32 -1.15
N ALA A 201 19.30 9.43 -2.09
CA ALA A 201 19.96 9.79 -3.33
C ALA A 201 19.15 10.73 -4.23
N VAL A 202 17.82 10.86 -4.05
CA VAL A 202 16.99 11.77 -4.86
C VAL A 202 16.90 13.18 -4.30
N VAL A 203 17.27 13.38 -3.04
CA VAL A 203 17.31 14.71 -2.39
C VAL A 203 18.74 15.25 -2.24
N ASP A 204 19.77 14.42 -2.44
CA ASP A 204 21.17 14.86 -2.42
C ASP A 204 21.57 15.53 -3.74
N LYS A 205 21.86 16.84 -3.70
CA LYS A 205 22.29 17.65 -4.85
C LYS A 205 23.55 17.11 -5.56
N ASN A 206 24.39 16.33 -4.87
CA ASN A 206 25.61 15.76 -5.44
C ASN A 206 25.39 14.38 -6.09
N SER A 207 24.20 13.80 -5.90
CA SER A 207 23.84 12.50 -6.45
C SER A 207 23.44 12.58 -7.92
N LYS A 208 23.79 11.56 -8.69
CA LYS A 208 23.28 11.40 -10.06
C LYS A 208 21.75 11.24 -10.10
N ALA A 209 21.17 10.75 -9.01
CA ALA A 209 19.74 10.55 -8.85
C ALA A 209 19.00 11.78 -8.29
N TRP A 210 19.66 12.94 -8.12
CA TRP A 210 19.00 14.15 -7.61
C TRP A 210 17.78 14.54 -8.48
N ASN A 211 16.58 14.63 -7.90
CA ASN A 211 15.36 14.93 -8.65
C ASN A 211 15.13 16.44 -8.81
N GLN A 212 16.15 17.16 -9.26
CA GLN A 212 16.06 18.59 -9.57
C GLN A 212 14.93 18.81 -10.58
N GLY A 213 14.11 19.83 -10.36
CA GLY A 213 13.07 20.15 -11.35
C GLY A 213 11.67 19.69 -11.02
N ARG A 214 11.51 18.75 -10.08
CA ARG A 214 10.37 17.83 -10.14
C ARG A 214 9.89 17.41 -8.76
N ALA A 215 8.58 17.38 -8.60
CA ALA A 215 7.92 16.84 -7.42
C ALA A 215 7.78 15.30 -7.48
N TRP A 216 7.83 14.68 -8.66
CA TRP A 216 7.69 13.23 -8.83
C TRP A 216 8.54 12.67 -9.97
N ILE A 217 8.47 11.35 -10.18
CA ILE A 217 9.43 10.60 -11.01
C ILE A 217 8.93 10.24 -12.41
N ASP A 218 7.68 10.56 -12.78
CA ASP A 218 7.21 10.34 -14.15
C ASP A 218 8.03 11.21 -15.12
N SER A 219 8.58 10.56 -16.14
CA SER A 219 9.48 11.14 -17.13
C SER A 219 10.76 11.76 -16.53
N ALA A 220 11.17 11.32 -15.33
CA ALA A 220 12.42 11.71 -14.70
C ALA A 220 13.63 10.99 -15.30
N ARG A 221 14.84 11.37 -14.85
CA ARG A 221 16.09 10.71 -15.28
C ARG A 221 16.12 9.27 -14.78
N LYS A 222 16.76 8.39 -15.55
CA LYS A 222 16.88 6.96 -15.25
C LYS A 222 17.37 6.69 -13.84
N GLU A 223 18.39 7.42 -13.38
CA GLU A 223 18.98 7.26 -12.05
C GLU A 223 17.99 7.59 -10.91
N VAL A 224 17.09 8.56 -11.12
CA VAL A 224 16.02 8.92 -10.17
C VAL A 224 15.03 7.75 -10.06
N VAL A 225 14.60 7.25 -11.22
CA VAL A 225 13.61 6.18 -11.33
C VAL A 225 14.16 4.86 -10.79
N GLU A 226 15.43 4.54 -11.04
CA GLU A 226 16.11 3.37 -10.48
C GLU A 226 16.18 3.42 -8.95
N ALA A 227 16.47 4.59 -8.35
CA ALA A 227 16.48 4.75 -6.91
C ALA A 227 15.08 4.51 -6.28
N TYR A 228 14.02 4.99 -6.94
CA TYR A 228 12.64 4.71 -6.53
C TYR A 228 12.26 3.23 -6.72
N ALA A 229 12.66 2.62 -7.84
CA ALA A 229 12.39 1.21 -8.13
C ALA A 229 13.05 0.30 -7.08
N GLU A 230 14.29 0.59 -6.67
CA GLU A 230 15.00 -0.15 -5.63
C GLU A 230 14.26 -0.05 -4.28
N GLN A 231 13.87 1.15 -3.87
CA GLN A 231 13.12 1.35 -2.63
C GLN A 231 11.78 0.61 -2.67
N SER A 232 11.05 0.76 -3.77
CA SER A 232 9.76 0.12 -4.00
C SER A 232 9.85 -1.41 -4.00
N GLU A 233 10.94 -1.98 -4.51
CA GLU A 233 11.19 -3.42 -4.45
C GLU A 233 11.43 -3.90 -3.01
N GLN A 234 12.24 -3.17 -2.24
CA GLN A 234 12.50 -3.49 -0.83
C GLN A 234 11.22 -3.42 0.00
N ASP A 235 10.39 -2.40 -0.25
CA ASP A 235 9.10 -2.19 0.40
C ASP A 235 8.14 -3.36 0.13
N LEU A 236 7.97 -3.77 -1.13
CA LEU A 236 7.07 -4.88 -1.45
C LEU A 236 7.58 -6.20 -0.85
N LYS A 237 8.89 -6.42 -0.84
CA LYS A 237 9.49 -7.57 -0.16
C LYS A 237 9.20 -7.55 1.34
N ALA A 238 9.40 -6.43 2.02
CA ALA A 238 9.14 -6.29 3.44
C ALA A 238 7.65 -6.56 3.76
N PHE A 239 6.75 -5.94 3.00
CA PHE A 239 5.31 -6.19 3.09
C PHE A 239 4.99 -7.69 2.99
N LEU A 240 5.46 -8.37 1.94
CA LEU A 240 5.16 -9.78 1.73
C LEU A 240 5.73 -10.68 2.84
N HIS A 241 6.94 -10.40 3.34
CA HIS A 241 7.51 -11.16 4.47
C HIS A 241 6.69 -10.99 5.74
N CYS A 242 6.32 -9.75 6.11
CA CYS A 242 5.48 -9.51 7.28
C CYS A 242 4.12 -10.21 7.14
N ARG A 243 3.48 -10.14 5.96
CA ARG A 243 2.22 -10.85 5.71
C ARG A 243 2.39 -12.36 5.76
N ALA A 244 3.51 -12.90 5.28
CA ALA A 244 3.78 -14.34 5.32
C ALA A 244 3.85 -14.88 6.75
N GLU A 245 4.41 -14.10 7.68
CA GLU A 245 4.49 -14.45 9.10
C GLU A 245 3.14 -14.28 9.82
N GLU A 246 2.41 -13.22 9.52
CA GLU A 246 1.16 -12.87 10.22
C GLU A 246 -0.03 -13.72 9.80
N MET A 247 -0.04 -14.16 8.55
CA MET A 247 -1.18 -14.84 7.97
C MET A 247 -1.15 -16.33 8.25
N ILE A 248 -2.33 -16.89 8.57
CA ILE A 248 -2.52 -18.32 8.69
C ILE A 248 -2.43 -19.00 7.32
N SER A 249 -1.91 -20.23 7.27
CA SER A 249 -1.94 -21.05 6.06
C SER A 249 -3.35 -21.23 5.50
N GLY A 250 -3.49 -21.06 4.19
CA GLY A 250 -4.77 -21.05 3.49
C GLY A 250 -5.53 -19.72 3.56
N GLY A 251 -4.97 -18.71 4.24
CA GLY A 251 -5.52 -17.35 4.32
C GLY A 251 -5.40 -16.59 3.00
N LEU A 252 -6.20 -15.54 2.85
CA LEU A 252 -6.31 -14.74 1.63
C LEU A 252 -5.53 -13.43 1.74
N LEU A 253 -4.61 -13.18 0.81
CA LEU A 253 -4.02 -11.87 0.58
C LEU A 253 -4.62 -11.30 -0.71
N TYR A 254 -5.28 -10.15 -0.62
CA TYR A 254 -5.87 -9.45 -1.76
C TYR A 254 -5.27 -8.04 -1.84
N ILE A 255 -4.75 -7.66 -3.01
CA ILE A 255 -4.12 -6.37 -3.20
C ILE A 255 -4.69 -5.73 -4.46
N LEU A 256 -5.10 -4.49 -4.32
CA LEU A 256 -5.35 -3.55 -5.40
C LEU A 256 -4.38 -2.39 -5.23
N MET A 257 -3.60 -2.07 -6.26
CA MET A 257 -2.68 -0.94 -6.21
C MET A 257 -2.60 -0.23 -7.56
N ALA A 258 -2.16 1.03 -7.53
CA ALA A 258 -1.70 1.73 -8.70
C ALA A 258 -0.56 0.96 -9.38
N GLY A 259 -0.55 0.89 -10.70
CA GLY A 259 0.53 0.23 -11.43
C GLY A 259 0.58 0.62 -12.89
N ARG A 260 1.53 0.02 -13.59
CA ARG A 260 1.76 0.21 -15.03
C ARG A 260 1.76 -1.14 -15.75
N PRO A 261 1.46 -1.20 -17.06
CA PRO A 261 1.57 -2.44 -17.82
C PRO A 261 3.05 -2.81 -18.03
N ASP A 262 3.36 -4.10 -18.18
CA ASP A 262 4.74 -4.58 -18.34
C ASP A 262 5.47 -4.02 -19.56
N ALA A 263 4.72 -3.68 -20.61
CA ALA A 263 5.27 -3.06 -21.82
C ALA A 263 5.79 -1.63 -21.58
N GLU A 264 5.40 -1.00 -20.47
CA GLU A 264 5.77 0.36 -20.15
C GLU A 264 7.08 0.41 -19.35
N HIS A 265 8.00 1.26 -19.81
CA HIS A 265 9.26 1.48 -19.12
C HIS A 265 9.03 2.17 -17.75
N PRO A 266 9.83 1.88 -16.70
CA PRO A 266 9.71 2.52 -15.39
C PRO A 266 9.72 4.06 -15.42
N GLU A 267 10.36 4.69 -16.40
CA GLU A 267 10.38 6.14 -16.56
C GLU A 267 8.99 6.70 -16.92
N HIS A 268 8.04 5.85 -17.33
CA HIS A 268 6.66 6.21 -17.64
C HIS A 268 5.73 5.56 -16.62
N GLN A 269 5.57 6.20 -15.47
CA GLN A 269 4.84 5.67 -14.33
C GLN A 269 3.34 5.55 -14.60
N LEU A 270 2.78 6.43 -15.44
CA LEU A 270 1.34 6.48 -15.70
C LEU A 270 0.89 5.78 -17.00
N GLY A 271 1.79 5.08 -17.71
CA GLY A 271 1.44 4.13 -18.78
C GLY A 271 0.78 4.70 -20.04
N ASP A 272 0.61 6.02 -20.12
CA ASP A 272 0.01 6.70 -21.25
C ASP A 272 0.62 8.12 -21.38
N PRO A 273 1.34 8.42 -22.49
CA PRO A 273 1.90 9.74 -22.72
C PRO A 273 0.84 10.86 -22.68
N ASP A 274 -0.42 10.51 -22.96
CA ASP A 274 -1.57 11.40 -23.12
C ASP A 274 -2.62 11.30 -22.00
N SER A 275 -2.38 10.57 -20.91
CA SER A 275 -3.35 10.53 -19.80
C SER A 275 -3.36 11.81 -18.97
N ARG A 276 -4.58 12.30 -18.69
CA ARG A 276 -4.84 13.38 -17.74
C ARG A 276 -4.45 13.02 -16.29
N ALA A 277 -4.19 11.74 -16.00
CA ALA A 277 -3.70 11.29 -14.69
C ALA A 277 -2.34 11.93 -14.32
N LYS A 278 -1.64 12.52 -15.29
CA LYS A 278 -0.41 13.28 -15.12
C LYS A 278 -0.63 14.60 -14.38
N HIS A 279 -1.79 15.25 -14.53
CA HIS A 279 -2.02 16.60 -13.97
C HIS A 279 -1.75 16.74 -12.47
N PRO A 280 -2.29 15.85 -11.61
CA PRO A 280 -2.11 15.96 -10.15
C PRO A 280 -0.67 15.85 -9.66
N PHE A 281 0.22 15.20 -10.42
CA PHE A 281 1.52 14.74 -9.89
C PHE A 281 2.72 15.09 -10.78
N THR A 282 2.52 15.80 -11.89
CA THR A 282 3.60 16.15 -12.84
C THR A 282 3.51 17.63 -13.25
N ASN A 283 3.20 17.98 -14.51
CA ASN A 283 3.32 19.32 -15.08
C ASN A 283 2.73 20.44 -14.20
N SER A 284 1.44 20.37 -13.84
CA SER A 284 0.82 21.44 -13.02
C SER A 284 1.35 21.48 -11.59
N MET A 285 1.87 20.36 -11.08
CA MET A 285 2.54 20.33 -9.78
C MET A 285 3.86 21.08 -9.87
N ASP A 286 4.72 20.69 -10.81
CA ASP A 286 6.05 21.29 -11.00
C ASP A 286 5.93 22.79 -11.32
N GLU A 287 5.01 23.17 -12.21
CA GLU A 287 4.73 24.59 -12.53
C GLU A 287 4.22 25.39 -11.32
N ALA A 288 3.39 24.79 -10.45
CA ALA A 288 2.90 25.48 -9.26
C ALA A 288 4.02 25.69 -8.23
N TRP A 289 4.95 24.74 -8.10
CA TRP A 289 6.16 24.91 -7.30
C TRP A 289 7.09 25.99 -7.89
N ASP A 290 7.24 26.02 -9.22
CA ASP A 290 8.07 27.01 -9.91
C ASP A 290 7.52 28.43 -9.79
N ASP A 291 6.20 28.58 -9.79
CA ASP A 291 5.54 29.87 -9.53
C ASP A 291 5.87 30.39 -8.12
N LEU A 292 5.88 29.53 -7.10
CA LEU A 292 6.27 29.92 -5.73
C LEU A 292 7.74 30.38 -5.66
N VAL A 293 8.64 29.71 -6.39
CA VAL A 293 10.07 30.10 -6.48
C VAL A 293 10.20 31.44 -7.20
N THR A 294 9.56 31.59 -8.35
CA THR A 294 9.62 32.79 -9.19
C THR A 294 9.10 34.02 -8.46
N GLU A 295 8.06 33.86 -7.65
CA GLU A 295 7.49 34.92 -6.82
C GLU A 295 8.27 35.16 -5.51
N GLY A 296 9.32 34.40 -5.24
CA GLY A 296 10.15 34.53 -4.03
C GLY A 296 9.47 34.09 -2.74
N LEU A 297 8.42 33.26 -2.81
CA LEU A 297 7.72 32.71 -1.65
C LEU A 297 8.48 31.53 -1.02
N ILE A 298 9.25 30.80 -1.83
CA ILE A 298 10.18 29.73 -1.40
C ILE A 298 11.48 29.83 -2.21
N ASP A 299 12.53 29.14 -1.75
CA ASP A 299 13.78 28.98 -2.52
C ASP A 299 13.76 27.71 -3.40
N GLU A 300 14.68 27.64 -4.37
CA GLU A 300 14.85 26.49 -5.26
C GLU A 300 15.13 25.19 -4.48
N GLU A 301 15.85 25.28 -3.37
CA GLU A 301 16.19 24.12 -2.54
C GLU A 301 14.96 23.50 -1.86
N THR A 302 14.04 24.33 -1.37
CA THR A 302 12.76 23.90 -0.83
C THR A 302 11.92 23.22 -1.91
N ARG A 303 11.94 23.72 -3.15
CA ARG A 303 11.24 23.09 -4.27
C ARG A 303 11.86 21.75 -4.66
N ASP A 304 13.18 21.71 -4.90
CA ASP A 304 13.90 20.53 -5.39
C ASP A 304 14.01 19.39 -4.37
N SER A 305 13.82 19.69 -3.09
CA SER A 305 13.81 18.66 -2.04
C SER A 305 12.46 17.96 -1.95
N PHE A 306 11.34 18.58 -2.33
CA PHE A 306 10.01 17.95 -2.28
C PHE A 306 9.91 16.81 -3.28
N ASN A 307 9.58 15.61 -2.80
CA ASN A 307 9.51 14.41 -3.62
C ASN A 307 8.34 13.54 -3.16
N ILE A 308 7.42 13.20 -4.06
CA ILE A 308 6.26 12.35 -3.78
C ILE A 308 6.75 10.89 -3.68
N PRO A 309 6.53 10.20 -2.56
CA PRO A 309 7.02 8.83 -2.34
C PRO A 309 6.07 7.78 -2.94
N ALA A 310 5.85 7.83 -4.26
CA ALA A 310 5.01 6.88 -4.96
C ALA A 310 5.76 6.22 -6.14
N TYR A 311 5.56 4.92 -6.33
CA TYR A 311 6.07 4.16 -7.48
C TYR A 311 5.03 3.18 -8.01
N MET A 312 4.75 3.26 -9.30
CA MET A 312 3.78 2.45 -10.03
C MET A 312 4.45 1.18 -10.51
N ARG A 313 4.27 0.07 -9.79
CA ARG A 313 4.90 -1.22 -10.16
C ARG A 313 4.27 -1.84 -11.41
N SER A 314 5.01 -2.71 -12.09
CA SER A 314 4.51 -3.54 -13.18
C SER A 314 4.06 -4.90 -12.66
N ILE A 315 3.34 -5.68 -13.49
CA ILE A 315 2.95 -7.04 -13.12
C ILE A 315 4.20 -7.89 -12.88
N GLU A 316 5.23 -7.75 -13.71
CA GLU A 316 6.46 -8.53 -13.59
C GLU A 316 7.23 -8.21 -12.31
N GLU A 317 7.31 -6.93 -11.91
CA GLU A 317 7.91 -6.55 -10.62
C GLU A 317 7.16 -7.15 -9.44
N VAL A 318 5.82 -7.13 -9.48
CA VAL A 318 4.98 -7.73 -8.43
C VAL A 318 5.18 -9.25 -8.42
N ARG A 319 5.09 -9.93 -9.56
CA ARG A 319 5.26 -11.38 -9.69
C ARG A 319 6.63 -11.83 -9.18
N ARG A 320 7.69 -11.10 -9.54
CA ARG A 320 9.06 -11.35 -9.08
C ARG A 320 9.15 -11.30 -7.55
N ALA A 321 8.55 -10.30 -6.91
CA ALA A 321 8.54 -10.20 -5.45
C ALA A 321 7.78 -11.36 -4.78
N PHE A 322 6.62 -11.76 -5.32
CA PHE A 322 5.88 -12.93 -4.83
C PHE A 322 6.68 -14.23 -4.98
N ASN A 323 7.34 -14.43 -6.13
CA ASN A 323 8.18 -15.60 -6.38
C ASN A 323 9.37 -15.67 -5.42
N GLN A 324 10.02 -14.54 -5.15
CA GLN A 324 11.14 -14.45 -4.22
C GLN A 324 10.71 -14.69 -2.77
N CYS A 325 9.58 -14.13 -2.34
CA CYS A 325 9.01 -14.38 -1.01
C CYS A 325 8.61 -15.86 -0.84
N ASN A 326 8.11 -16.49 -1.91
CA ASN A 326 7.77 -17.90 -1.98
C ASN A 326 6.73 -18.39 -0.93
N ALA A 327 6.09 -17.50 -0.19
CA ALA A 327 5.13 -17.83 0.88
C ALA A 327 3.67 -17.91 0.41
N PHE A 328 3.37 -17.44 -0.80
CA PHE A 328 2.02 -17.32 -1.33
C PHE A 328 1.88 -17.99 -2.70
N ASP A 329 0.73 -18.61 -2.94
CA ASP A 329 0.30 -19.09 -4.25
C ASP A 329 -0.56 -18.02 -4.92
N ILE A 330 -0.04 -17.38 -5.98
CA ILE A 330 -0.80 -16.40 -6.74
C ILE A 330 -1.96 -17.11 -7.43
N GLY A 331 -3.20 -16.71 -7.10
CA GLY A 331 -4.39 -17.20 -7.78
C GLY A 331 -4.66 -16.44 -9.07
N ARG A 332 -4.52 -15.11 -9.03
CA ARG A 332 -4.67 -14.22 -10.19
C ARG A 332 -3.87 -12.94 -9.99
N ILE A 333 -3.29 -12.41 -11.07
CA ILE A 333 -2.65 -11.10 -11.13
C ILE A 333 -2.98 -10.48 -12.48
N GLU A 334 -3.57 -9.29 -12.48
CA GLU A 334 -4.02 -8.59 -13.70
C GLU A 334 -3.79 -7.09 -13.61
N PHE A 335 -3.56 -6.48 -14.76
CA PHE A 335 -3.52 -5.04 -14.95
C PHE A 335 -4.81 -4.60 -15.64
N GLN A 336 -5.41 -3.51 -15.16
CA GLN A 336 -6.59 -2.90 -15.76
C GLN A 336 -6.41 -1.39 -15.89
N ARG A 337 -7.02 -0.82 -16.92
CA ARG A 337 -7.17 0.63 -17.07
C ARG A 337 -8.57 1.02 -16.63
N VAL A 338 -8.65 1.90 -15.63
CA VAL A 338 -9.92 2.41 -15.11
C VAL A 338 -10.09 3.85 -15.59
N PRO A 339 -11.21 4.19 -16.23
CA PRO A 339 -11.52 5.59 -16.51
C PRO A 339 -11.76 6.32 -15.18
N GLU A 340 -11.06 7.43 -14.95
CA GLU A 340 -11.18 8.17 -13.68
C GLU A 340 -12.56 8.83 -13.53
N HIS A 341 -13.14 9.29 -14.65
CA HIS A 341 -14.42 10.00 -14.68
C HIS A 341 -15.23 9.63 -15.93
N SER A 342 -16.55 9.84 -15.87
CA SER A 342 -17.44 9.62 -17.01
C SER A 342 -17.22 10.64 -18.13
N LYS A 343 -17.72 10.33 -19.34
CA LYS A 343 -17.66 11.25 -20.49
C LYS A 343 -18.46 12.52 -20.23
N GLU A 344 -19.61 12.40 -19.56
CA GLU A 344 -20.47 13.53 -19.19
C GLU A 344 -19.73 14.49 -18.25
N LYS A 345 -18.99 13.95 -17.27
CA LYS A 345 -18.16 14.76 -16.36
C LYS A 345 -17.03 15.45 -17.11
N GLN A 346 -16.42 14.77 -18.08
CA GLN A 346 -15.41 15.38 -18.94
C GLN A 346 -15.99 16.55 -19.76
N GLU A 347 -17.17 16.40 -20.35
CA GLU A 347 -17.84 17.47 -21.10
C GLU A 347 -18.22 18.66 -20.21
N GLU A 348 -18.62 18.41 -18.96
CA GLU A 348 -18.86 19.45 -17.96
C GLU A 348 -17.58 20.28 -17.73
N TRP A 349 -16.44 19.61 -17.55
CA TRP A 349 -15.15 20.27 -17.33
C TRP A 349 -14.60 21.00 -18.55
N ILE A 350 -14.92 20.53 -19.76
CA ILE A 350 -14.60 21.28 -20.98
C ILE A 350 -15.39 22.59 -21.02
N ARG A 351 -16.64 22.61 -20.52
CA ARG A 351 -17.48 23.82 -20.44
C ARG A 351 -17.07 24.74 -19.27
N ASP A 352 -16.57 24.17 -18.18
CA ASP A 352 -16.09 24.91 -17.00
C ASP A 352 -14.69 24.44 -16.57
N PRO A 353 -13.63 24.97 -17.21
CA PRO A 353 -12.24 24.66 -16.85
C PRO A 353 -11.85 25.05 -15.41
N LEU A 354 -12.53 26.03 -14.81
CA LEU A 354 -12.27 26.43 -13.42
C LEU A 354 -12.76 25.36 -12.45
N SER A 355 -13.93 24.76 -12.70
CA SER A 355 -14.41 23.60 -11.94
C SER A 355 -13.43 22.43 -12.03
N TYR A 356 -12.85 22.17 -13.21
CA TYR A 356 -11.81 21.15 -13.36
C TYR A 356 -10.57 21.44 -12.53
N GLY A 357 -10.03 22.67 -12.61
CA GLY A 357 -8.87 23.08 -11.82
C GLY A 357 -9.11 22.87 -10.33
N ARG A 358 -10.30 23.25 -9.84
CA ARG A 358 -10.70 23.03 -8.44
C ARG A 358 -10.78 21.56 -8.07
N THR A 359 -11.41 20.72 -8.91
CA THR A 359 -11.47 19.29 -8.65
C THR A 359 -10.07 18.66 -8.58
N LYS A 360 -9.16 19.04 -9.48
CA LYS A 360 -7.79 18.53 -9.45
C LYS A 360 -7.01 19.04 -8.25
N ALA A 361 -7.15 20.32 -7.89
CA ALA A 361 -6.54 20.86 -6.68
C ALA A 361 -7.04 20.14 -5.42
N ASN A 362 -8.34 19.85 -5.33
CA ASN A 362 -8.91 19.11 -4.20
C ASN A 362 -8.44 17.65 -4.15
N LEU A 363 -8.24 16.99 -5.29
CA LEU A 363 -7.62 15.66 -5.34
C LEU A 363 -6.19 15.69 -4.78
N VAL A 364 -5.38 16.69 -5.17
CA VAL A 364 -4.02 16.87 -4.65
C VAL A 364 -4.06 17.20 -3.17
N ARG A 365 -4.94 18.10 -2.72
CA ARG A 365 -5.14 18.40 -1.29
C ARG A 365 -5.48 17.16 -0.49
N ALA A 366 -6.45 16.39 -0.96
CA ALA A 366 -6.90 15.17 -0.32
C ALA A 366 -5.79 14.14 -0.12
N THR A 367 -4.81 14.11 -1.03
CA THR A 367 -3.76 13.10 -1.08
C THR A 367 -2.43 13.56 -0.44
N LEU A 368 -2.08 14.84 -0.59
CA LEU A 368 -0.74 15.34 -0.31
C LEU A 368 -0.70 16.53 0.66
N LYS A 369 -1.83 17.10 1.08
CA LYS A 369 -1.85 18.28 1.97
C LYS A 369 -1.03 18.10 3.26
N PRO A 370 -1.18 17.00 4.02
CA PRO A 370 -0.35 16.80 5.22
C PRO A 370 1.15 16.83 4.94
N MET A 371 1.58 16.23 3.82
CA MET A 371 2.98 16.19 3.42
C MET A 371 3.50 17.55 2.93
N ILE A 372 2.75 18.24 2.08
CA ILE A 372 3.10 19.57 1.55
C ILE A 372 3.19 20.59 2.69
N GLU A 373 2.24 20.56 3.62
CA GLU A 373 2.25 21.43 4.80
C GLU A 373 3.44 21.18 5.72
N ALA A 374 3.75 19.90 5.97
CA ALA A 374 4.92 19.53 6.75
C ALA A 374 6.22 19.97 6.09
N HIS A 375 6.33 19.83 4.76
CA HIS A 375 7.50 20.21 3.99
C HIS A 375 7.72 21.73 3.96
N LEU A 376 6.65 22.50 3.67
CA LEU A 376 6.70 23.97 3.64
C LEU A 376 6.78 24.59 5.04
N GLY A 377 6.40 23.85 6.08
CA GLY A 377 6.32 24.34 7.46
C GLY A 377 5.32 25.48 7.66
N SER A 378 4.37 25.67 6.74
CA SER A 378 3.44 26.79 6.73
C SER A 378 2.15 26.46 5.99
N SER A 379 1.02 26.41 6.72
CA SER A 379 -0.32 26.25 6.13
C SER A 379 -0.69 27.40 5.18
N LYS A 380 -0.09 28.58 5.34
CA LYS A 380 -0.29 29.67 4.38
C LYS A 380 0.40 29.37 3.05
N LEU A 381 1.63 28.87 3.09
CA LEU A 381 2.36 28.53 1.86
C LEU A 381 1.77 27.32 1.15
N SER A 382 1.25 26.32 1.89
CA SER A 382 0.55 25.19 1.27
C SER A 382 -0.70 25.64 0.50
N GLU A 383 -1.51 26.54 1.07
CA GLU A 383 -2.68 27.07 0.38
C GLU A 383 -2.30 27.92 -0.85
N GLU A 384 -1.20 28.66 -0.80
CA GLU A 384 -0.64 29.35 -1.96
C GLU A 384 -0.16 28.38 -3.05
N MET A 385 0.40 27.23 -2.68
CA MET A 385 0.76 26.15 -3.62
C MET A 385 -0.49 25.60 -4.29
N PHE A 386 -1.51 25.21 -3.51
CA PHE A 386 -2.76 24.64 -4.05
C PHE A 386 -3.51 25.61 -4.96
N LYS A 387 -3.48 26.91 -4.66
CA LYS A 387 -4.09 27.94 -5.51
C LYS A 387 -3.38 28.08 -6.87
N ARG A 388 -2.04 28.01 -6.89
CA ARG A 388 -1.26 27.99 -8.13
C ARG A 388 -1.55 26.72 -8.92
N PHE A 389 -1.56 25.57 -8.24
CA PHE A 389 -1.94 24.30 -8.85
C PHE A 389 -3.34 24.36 -9.49
N GLU A 390 -4.35 24.87 -8.78
CA GLU A 390 -5.72 25.06 -9.29
C GLU A 390 -5.72 25.89 -10.58
N THR A 391 -4.98 27.00 -10.59
CA THR A 391 -4.88 27.91 -11.73
C THR A 391 -4.18 27.25 -12.92
N ARG A 392 -3.05 26.56 -12.68
CA ARG A 392 -2.31 25.82 -13.71
C ARG A 392 -3.13 24.69 -14.31
N ALA A 393 -3.84 23.92 -13.47
CA ALA A 393 -4.72 22.86 -13.93
C ALA A 393 -5.90 23.39 -14.75
N ALA A 394 -6.51 24.51 -14.35
CA ALA A 394 -7.60 25.14 -15.11
C ALA A 394 -7.13 25.71 -16.47
N ALA A 395 -5.88 26.16 -16.57
CA ALA A 395 -5.32 26.75 -17.77
C ALA A 395 -4.92 25.71 -18.85
N ASP A 396 -4.62 24.46 -18.47
CA ASP A 396 -4.25 23.40 -19.41
C ASP A 396 -5.48 22.75 -20.07
N THR A 397 -6.10 23.51 -20.98
CA THR A 397 -7.28 23.06 -21.73
C THR A 397 -6.98 21.89 -22.66
N LYS A 398 -5.72 21.65 -23.04
CA LYS A 398 -5.35 20.51 -23.89
C LYS A 398 -5.62 19.19 -23.17
N MET A 399 -5.35 19.12 -21.88
CA MET A 399 -5.59 17.93 -21.07
C MET A 399 -7.07 17.67 -20.78
N LEU A 400 -7.93 18.70 -20.81
CA LEU A 400 -9.38 18.54 -20.66
C LEU A 400 -10.01 17.66 -21.75
N HIS A 401 -9.45 17.71 -22.95
CA HIS A 401 -9.92 16.91 -24.08
C HIS A 401 -9.39 15.48 -24.09
N LYS A 402 -8.50 15.11 -23.16
CA LYS A 402 -7.94 13.76 -23.06
C LYS A 402 -8.70 12.92 -22.03
N THR A 403 -8.94 11.66 -22.38
CA THR A 403 -9.54 10.71 -21.43
C THR A 403 -8.53 10.39 -20.33
N CYS A 404 -8.98 10.41 -19.08
CA CYS A 404 -8.13 10.04 -17.97
C CYS A 404 -8.25 8.54 -17.68
N TYR A 405 -7.15 7.82 -17.84
CA TYR A 405 -7.03 6.44 -17.38
C TYR A 405 -6.04 6.34 -16.24
N TYR A 406 -6.41 5.55 -15.26
CA TYR A 406 -5.56 5.14 -14.16
C TYR A 406 -5.28 3.64 -14.26
N GLY A 407 -4.00 3.27 -14.23
CA GLY A 407 -3.57 1.88 -14.25
C GLY A 407 -3.65 1.26 -12.86
N ILE A 408 -4.31 0.12 -12.75
CA ILE A 408 -4.37 -0.67 -11.51
C ILE A 408 -3.85 -2.07 -11.73
N ILE A 409 -3.19 -2.62 -10.72
CA ILE A 409 -2.87 -4.03 -10.60
C ILE A 409 -3.75 -4.61 -9.51
N VAL A 410 -4.46 -5.69 -9.84
CA VAL A 410 -5.22 -6.50 -8.90
C VAL A 410 -4.53 -7.86 -8.79
N VAL A 411 -4.13 -8.24 -7.59
CA VAL A 411 -3.56 -9.56 -7.30
C VAL A 411 -4.24 -10.17 -6.09
N PHE A 412 -4.58 -11.45 -6.17
CA PHE A 412 -4.89 -12.21 -4.98
C PHE A 412 -4.05 -13.48 -4.92
N ALA A 413 -3.65 -13.83 -3.71
CA ALA A 413 -2.82 -14.98 -3.44
C ALA A 413 -3.26 -15.68 -2.15
N ILE A 414 -3.07 -16.98 -2.09
CA ILE A 414 -3.38 -17.79 -0.92
C ILE A 414 -2.08 -18.08 -0.18
N ARG A 415 -2.07 -17.89 1.15
CA ARG A 415 -0.93 -18.23 1.98
C ARG A 415 -0.68 -19.75 1.90
N LYS A 416 0.52 -20.15 1.50
CA LYS A 416 0.91 -21.56 1.40
C LYS A 416 0.75 -22.29 2.73
N LEU A 417 0.50 -23.59 2.65
CA LEU A 417 0.63 -24.48 3.79
C LEU A 417 2.08 -24.50 4.25
N ASP A 418 2.30 -24.20 5.52
CA ASP A 418 3.62 -24.34 6.13
C ASP A 418 3.96 -25.83 6.20
N PHE A 419 4.61 -26.36 5.17
CA PHE A 419 5.23 -27.69 5.24
C PHE A 419 6.50 -27.69 6.11
N TYR A 420 7.02 -26.50 6.49
CA TYR A 420 8.39 -26.34 7.00
C TYR A 420 8.58 -25.36 8.17
N CYS A 421 7.54 -25.06 8.96
CA CYS A 421 7.74 -24.34 10.22
C CYS A 421 8.22 -25.28 11.34
N ASN A 422 9.38 -25.91 11.15
CA ASN A 422 10.22 -26.41 12.24
C ASN A 422 11.58 -25.69 12.14
N PRO A 423 11.95 -24.80 13.09
CA PRO A 423 13.20 -24.05 13.06
C PRO A 423 14.47 -24.90 12.90
N LEU A 424 14.39 -26.20 13.23
CA LEU A 424 15.48 -27.15 13.03
C LEU A 424 15.78 -27.41 11.54
N HIS A 425 14.80 -27.28 10.65
CA HIS A 425 14.94 -27.77 9.27
C HIS A 425 15.87 -26.90 8.40
N HIS A 426 15.94 -25.58 8.66
CA HIS A 426 16.86 -24.67 7.97
C HIS A 426 18.32 -24.92 8.37
N GLN A 427 18.56 -25.38 9.61
CA GLN A 427 19.86 -25.85 10.07
C GLN A 427 20.24 -27.17 9.40
N TYR A 428 19.28 -28.09 9.23
CA TYR A 428 19.50 -29.36 8.54
C TYR A 428 19.79 -29.18 7.05
N GLN A 429 19.09 -28.32 6.31
CA GLN A 429 19.35 -28.14 4.88
C GLN A 429 20.73 -27.52 4.60
N MET A 430 21.18 -26.56 5.41
CA MET A 430 22.55 -26.04 5.35
C MET A 430 23.57 -27.15 5.66
N SER A 431 23.31 -28.01 6.66
CA SER A 431 24.21 -29.12 7.01
C SER A 431 24.31 -30.20 5.91
N TYR A 432 23.21 -30.49 5.20
CA TYR A 432 23.19 -31.45 4.11
C TYR A 432 23.85 -30.90 2.85
N ALA A 433 23.62 -29.63 2.51
CA ALA A 433 24.30 -28.97 1.40
C ALA A 433 25.82 -28.89 1.65
N GLN A 434 26.23 -28.58 2.89
CA GLN A 434 27.65 -28.55 3.27
C GLN A 434 28.29 -29.95 3.21
N ARG A 435 27.62 -30.98 3.77
CA ARG A 435 28.09 -32.37 3.68
C ARG A 435 28.19 -32.89 2.24
N PHE A 436 27.27 -32.48 1.37
CA PHE A 436 27.30 -32.88 -0.04
C PHE A 436 28.47 -32.25 -0.80
N VAL A 437 28.79 -30.98 -0.51
CA VAL A 437 29.97 -30.28 -1.05
C VAL A 437 31.27 -30.88 -0.52
N ASP A 438 31.31 -31.28 0.75
CA ASP A 438 32.49 -31.92 1.36
C ASP A 438 32.70 -33.35 0.85
N LEU A 439 31.62 -34.12 0.60
CA LEU A 439 31.67 -35.45 -0.03
C LEU A 439 32.11 -35.39 -1.50
N GLN A 440 31.84 -34.30 -2.22
CA GLN A 440 32.30 -34.06 -3.59
C GLN A 440 33.79 -33.67 -3.62
N ARG A 441 34.31 -32.98 -2.59
CA ARG A 441 35.72 -32.58 -2.49
C ARG A 441 36.66 -33.72 -2.10
N ASN A 442 36.17 -34.75 -1.39
CA ASN A 442 37.00 -35.85 -0.88
C ASN A 442 37.08 -37.09 -1.79
N ARG A 443 36.55 -37.07 -3.03
CA ARG A 443 36.78 -38.16 -3.98
C ARG A 443 38.03 -37.94 -4.82
N HIS A 444 39.18 -38.34 -4.26
CA HIS A 444 40.32 -38.79 -5.06
C HIS A 444 40.23 -40.32 -5.19
N ASP A 445 39.71 -40.82 -6.32
CA ASP A 445 40.25 -41.92 -7.15
C ASP A 445 39.20 -42.43 -8.19
N PRO A 446 39.60 -43.15 -9.26
CA PRO A 446 39.06 -42.98 -10.60
C PRO A 446 38.42 -44.27 -11.08
N LEU A 447 37.09 -44.37 -11.10
CA LEU A 447 36.36 -45.32 -11.96
C LEU A 447 34.88 -44.89 -11.94
N GLY A 448 34.30 -44.87 -13.15
CA GLY A 448 33.00 -44.30 -13.45
C GLY A 448 31.84 -44.94 -12.67
N ASP A 449 30.86 -44.11 -12.33
CA ASP A 449 29.57 -44.12 -13.04
C ASP A 449 28.74 -42.89 -12.62
N ILE A 450 28.19 -42.22 -13.62
CA ILE A 450 27.40 -41.00 -13.50
C ILE A 450 25.95 -41.41 -13.19
N ILE A 451 25.45 -41.09 -11.99
CA ILE A 451 24.01 -41.08 -11.71
C ILE A 451 23.56 -39.62 -11.65
N VAL A 452 22.97 -39.14 -12.75
CA VAL A 452 22.20 -37.89 -12.81
C VAL A 452 20.75 -38.23 -12.48
N LEU A 453 20.26 -37.87 -11.29
CA LEU A 453 18.83 -37.89 -10.99
C LEU A 453 18.21 -36.57 -11.43
N ASN A 454 17.48 -36.62 -12.54
CA ASN A 454 16.74 -35.51 -13.13
C ASN A 454 15.33 -35.48 -12.52
N PHE A 455 15.02 -34.50 -11.68
CA PHE A 455 13.67 -34.32 -11.13
C PHE A 455 12.83 -33.42 -12.06
N SER A 456 12.20 -34.04 -13.05
CA SER A 456 11.10 -33.43 -13.80
C SER A 456 10.12 -34.51 -14.24
N ASN A 457 8.85 -34.33 -13.85
CA ASN A 457 7.66 -35.14 -14.12
C ASN A 457 7.30 -36.25 -13.12
N ALA A 458 6.37 -35.96 -12.22
CA ALA A 458 5.41 -36.95 -11.71
C ALA A 458 4.00 -36.33 -11.63
N ASN A 459 3.07 -36.92 -12.39
CA ASN A 459 1.66 -36.59 -12.52
C ASN A 459 0.84 -37.39 -11.46
N PRO A 460 -0.20 -36.86 -10.79
CA PRO A 460 -0.75 -37.50 -9.59
C PRO A 460 -1.99 -38.34 -9.89
N LYS A 461 -1.85 -39.67 -10.01
CA LYS A 461 -2.97 -40.62 -9.84
C LYS A 461 -2.49 -42.00 -9.37
N ARG A 462 -2.57 -42.29 -8.06
CA ARG A 462 -3.18 -43.48 -7.43
C ARG A 462 -2.84 -43.62 -5.94
N SER A 463 -3.90 -43.56 -5.14
CA SER A 463 -4.21 -44.20 -3.84
C SER A 463 -3.11 -44.66 -2.87
N VAL A 464 -3.18 -44.07 -1.67
CA VAL A 464 -3.24 -44.70 -0.33
C VAL A 464 -2.32 -45.90 -0.04
N ALA A 465 -1.26 -45.66 0.72
CA ALA A 465 -0.73 -46.60 1.71
C ALA A 465 -0.17 -45.79 2.90
N SER A 466 -0.37 -46.32 4.11
CA SER A 466 -0.10 -45.72 5.42
C SER A 466 1.38 -45.41 5.67
N SER A 467 1.61 -44.39 6.50
CA SER A 467 2.90 -43.74 6.80
C SER A 467 3.94 -44.57 7.57
N ASP A 468 3.75 -45.88 7.75
CA ASP A 468 4.61 -46.67 8.66
C ASP A 468 5.61 -47.60 7.95
N ASP A 469 5.55 -47.74 6.61
CA ASP A 469 6.39 -48.71 5.88
C ASP A 469 7.67 -48.14 5.22
N VAL A 470 7.90 -46.83 5.30
CA VAL A 470 9.08 -46.20 4.65
C VAL A 470 10.26 -45.98 5.62
N MET A 471 10.07 -46.17 6.92
CA MET A 471 11.10 -45.87 7.93
C MET A 471 12.01 -47.05 8.33
N THR A 472 11.93 -48.21 7.67
CA THR A 472 12.69 -49.41 8.07
C THR A 472 13.64 -49.94 6.98
N ARG A 473 14.12 -49.11 6.04
CA ARG A 473 15.08 -49.55 5.00
C ARG A 473 16.30 -48.65 4.75
N PHE A 474 16.67 -47.80 5.71
CA PHE A 474 17.93 -47.05 5.65
C PHE A 474 18.68 -47.08 6.99
N ALA A 475 18.80 -48.28 7.55
CA ALA A 475 19.65 -48.56 8.70
C ALA A 475 20.40 -49.87 8.46
N GLU A 476 21.14 -49.95 7.34
CA GLU A 476 22.18 -50.93 7.04
C GLU A 476 22.84 -50.52 5.72
N GLU A 477 23.80 -49.58 5.80
CA GLU A 477 24.99 -49.39 4.95
C GLU A 477 25.79 -48.16 5.39
#